data_AF-A0A3D3PCM6-F1
#
_entry.id   AF-A0A3D3PCM6-F1
#
_cell.length_a   1.000
_cell.length_b   1.000
_cell.length_c   1.000
_cell.angle_alpha   90.00
_cell.angle_beta   90.00
_cell.angle_gamma   90.00
#
_symmetry.space_group_name_H-M   'P 1'
#
loop_
_entity.id
_entity.type
_entity.pdbx_description
1 polymer ?
#
loop_
_entity_poly.entity_id
_entity_poly.type
_entity_poly.pdbx_seq_one_letter_code
_entity_poly.pdbx_strand_id
1 'polypeptide(L)'
;MSLSAIQFKHVSYLWDEAKAATFSEDEVALLIYRSNLLGADLRLTNYGGGNTSCKAMAKDPLTGEETEVMWVKGSGGDIGTLKKSGLAALYVDRLRSLKNVYRGIEYEDEMVELFNHCIYDLASKAPSIDTPLHGFLPFKHIDHLHPDAAIAIAAAKDGKKITEELFGGTIGWVEWQKPGFDLGLQLKQCLDENPGIRGIMLGSHGLFTWGDTAYESYINTLEVVERCASYIEDNINKNKIVFGGEKIDSLPKEDRLKQAAALAPVLRGFCSSQTKMIGHFTDDDRVLQFINSNDLDRLAPLGTSCPDHFLRTKISPLVLNLKPGENPDDVKSIKEKLSPLFVAYRKMYAGYYDTCKHSNSPAMRDANPVVILYPGVGMFTFAKDKQTARVAAEFYTNAINVMRGAEAISSYTSLPRQEAFNIEYW
;
A
#
# COMPACT_ATOMS: atom_id res chain seq x y z
N MET A 1 4.37 -2.04 34.30
CA MET A 1 5.22 -3.13 33.77
C MET A 1 6.30 -2.48 32.95
N SER A 2 7.58 -2.82 33.12
CA SER A 2 8.63 -2.27 32.26
C SER A 2 8.44 -2.79 30.84
N LEU A 3 8.55 -1.90 29.85
CA LEU A 3 8.42 -2.16 28.40
C LEU A 3 9.43 -3.19 27.84
N SER A 4 10.26 -3.80 28.68
CA SER A 4 11.27 -4.82 28.33
C SER A 4 10.70 -6.21 28.02
N ALA A 5 9.38 -6.36 27.80
CA ALA A 5 8.72 -7.67 27.71
C ALA A 5 7.99 -7.95 26.39
N ILE A 6 7.88 -6.99 25.46
CA ILE A 6 7.25 -7.24 24.15
C ILE A 6 8.35 -7.55 23.14
N GLN A 7 8.55 -8.84 22.85
CA GLN A 7 9.39 -9.27 21.75
C GLN A 7 8.54 -9.32 20.48
N PHE A 8 8.77 -8.39 19.56
CA PHE A 8 8.15 -8.39 18.25
C PHE A 8 8.79 -9.47 17.37
N LYS A 9 7.98 -10.36 16.78
CA LYS A 9 8.41 -11.43 15.88
C LYS A 9 8.17 -11.06 14.41
N HIS A 10 7.09 -10.34 14.15
CA HIS A 10 6.62 -10.03 12.79
C HIS A 10 6.95 -8.61 12.34
N VAL A 11 7.39 -7.74 13.26
CA VAL A 11 7.86 -6.38 12.97
C VAL A 11 9.19 -6.11 13.68
N SER A 12 9.94 -5.09 13.24
CA SER A 12 11.22 -4.71 13.82
C SER A 12 11.06 -3.56 14.82
N TYR A 13 11.49 -3.78 16.06
CA TYR A 13 11.71 -2.70 17.02
C TYR A 13 13.09 -2.07 16.79
N LEU A 14 13.10 -0.83 16.30
CA LEU A 14 14.30 -0.11 15.88
C LEU A 14 14.53 1.19 16.67
N TRP A 15 13.71 1.45 17.69
CA TRP A 15 13.80 2.68 18.48
C TRP A 15 15.02 2.67 19.41
N ASP A 16 15.94 3.59 19.15
CA ASP A 16 17.06 3.95 20.01
C ASP A 16 16.70 5.14 20.91
N GLU A 17 16.66 4.91 22.22
CA GLU A 17 16.35 5.93 23.23
C GLU A 17 17.40 7.02 23.34
N ALA A 18 18.69 6.68 23.19
CA ALA A 18 19.76 7.66 23.25
C ALA A 18 19.68 8.60 22.04
N LYS A 19 19.34 8.05 20.86
CA LYS A 19 19.09 8.87 19.66
C LYS A 19 17.86 9.76 19.84
N ALA A 20 16.74 9.21 20.33
CA ALA A 20 15.52 9.97 20.57
C ALA A 20 15.75 11.15 21.53
N ALA A 21 16.50 10.93 22.62
CA ALA A 21 16.84 11.97 23.59
C ALA A 21 17.61 13.15 22.99
N THR A 22 18.37 12.96 21.90
CA THR A 22 19.08 14.07 21.22
C THR A 22 18.13 15.09 20.57
N PHE A 23 16.86 14.74 20.35
CA PHE A 23 15.87 15.64 19.77
C PHE A 23 15.12 16.46 20.83
N SER A 24 15.27 16.14 22.12
CA SER A 24 14.59 16.85 23.22
C SER A 24 13.08 16.99 22.95
N GLU A 25 12.53 18.21 22.99
CA GLU A 25 11.11 18.50 22.73
C GLU A 25 10.84 18.88 21.25
N ASP A 26 11.78 18.64 20.33
CA ASP A 26 11.56 18.88 18.89
C ASP A 26 10.68 17.76 18.29
N GLU A 27 9.37 17.96 18.36
CA GLU A 27 8.36 17.05 17.84
C GLU A 27 8.51 16.77 16.33
N VAL A 28 9.04 17.73 15.56
CA VAL A 28 9.24 17.58 14.11
C VAL A 28 10.43 16.68 13.83
N ALA A 29 11.52 16.81 14.61
CA ALA A 29 12.64 15.89 14.53
C ALA A 29 12.25 14.47 14.99
N LEU A 30 11.45 14.35 16.05
CA LEU A 30 10.91 13.07 16.52
C LEU A 30 9.96 12.42 15.50
N LEU A 31 9.12 13.21 14.82
CA LEU A 31 8.32 12.75 13.69
C LEU A 31 9.21 12.13 12.62
N ILE A 32 10.21 12.86 12.12
CA ILE A 32 11.12 12.38 11.07
C ILE A 32 11.84 11.11 11.50
N TYR A 33 12.30 11.07 12.75
CA TYR A 33 12.94 9.89 13.31
C TYR A 33 11.99 8.68 13.30
N ARG A 34 10.78 8.82 13.84
CA ARG A 34 9.75 7.77 13.82
C ARG A 34 9.43 7.31 12.39
N SER A 35 9.22 8.25 11.47
CA SER A 35 8.94 7.97 10.05
C SER A 35 10.02 7.08 9.43
N ASN A 36 11.29 7.41 9.68
CA ASN A 36 12.41 6.65 9.14
C ASN A 36 12.51 5.24 9.74
N LEU A 37 12.19 5.07 11.03
CA LEU A 37 12.15 3.74 11.66
C LEU A 37 11.01 2.89 11.09
N LEU A 38 9.81 3.46 10.95
CA LEU A 38 8.66 2.77 10.36
C LEU A 38 8.92 2.39 8.90
N GLY A 39 9.51 3.30 8.12
CA GLY A 39 9.84 3.06 6.72
C GLY A 39 11.03 2.14 6.46
N ALA A 40 11.86 1.86 7.48
CA ALA A 40 12.95 0.89 7.37
C ALA A 40 12.46 -0.56 7.37
N ASP A 41 11.25 -0.82 7.90
CA ASP A 41 10.63 -2.14 7.88
C ASP A 41 9.54 -2.20 6.80
N LEU A 42 9.85 -2.84 5.67
CA LEU A 42 8.92 -2.98 4.54
C LEU A 42 7.67 -3.82 4.84
N ARG A 43 7.60 -4.47 6.02
CA ARG A 43 6.37 -5.13 6.50
C ARG A 43 5.38 -4.13 7.09
N LEU A 44 5.85 -2.95 7.50
CA LEU A 44 5.03 -1.88 8.07
C LEU A 44 4.50 -0.95 6.99
N THR A 45 5.28 -0.65 5.96
CA THR A 45 4.86 0.22 4.87
C THR A 45 5.52 -0.14 3.55
N ASN A 46 4.80 0.13 2.46
CA ASN A 46 5.29 -0.05 1.10
C ASN A 46 6.13 1.16 0.64
N TYR A 47 6.95 0.97 -0.38
CA TYR A 47 7.78 2.05 -0.93
C TYR A 47 6.92 3.21 -1.47
N GLY A 48 7.05 4.39 -0.86
CA GLY A 48 6.27 5.58 -1.23
C GLY A 48 4.83 5.62 -0.68
N GLY A 49 4.38 4.55 -0.01
CA GLY A 49 3.10 4.47 0.68
C GLY A 49 3.16 4.99 2.12
N GLY A 50 1.99 5.18 2.73
CA GLY A 50 1.81 5.67 4.09
C GLY A 50 2.17 7.15 4.32
N ASN A 51 1.66 7.70 5.42
CA ASN A 51 1.84 9.08 5.86
C ASN A 51 1.97 9.12 7.39
N THR A 52 2.86 9.96 7.89
CA THR A 52 3.02 10.18 9.33
C THR A 52 2.91 11.67 9.62
N SER A 53 2.35 12.03 10.76
CA SER A 53 2.23 13.43 11.19
C SER A 53 2.55 13.63 12.66
N CYS A 54 2.92 14.88 13.00
CA CYS A 54 2.85 15.42 14.34
C CYS A 54 2.10 16.76 14.36
N LYS A 55 1.45 17.10 15.47
CA LYS A 55 0.93 18.43 15.76
C LYS A 55 1.77 19.05 16.87
N ALA A 56 2.29 20.26 16.63
CA ALA A 56 3.16 20.97 17.55
C ALA A 56 2.82 22.46 17.57
N MET A 57 3.03 23.10 18.71
CA MET A 57 2.90 24.56 18.81
C MET A 57 4.07 25.25 18.11
N ALA A 58 3.79 26.31 17.38
CA ALA A 58 4.77 27.17 16.76
C ALA A 58 4.29 28.63 16.77
N LYS A 59 5.22 29.57 16.64
CA LYS A 59 4.87 30.98 16.48
C LYS A 59 4.32 31.25 15.09
N ASP A 60 3.14 31.86 15.02
CA ASP A 60 2.60 32.38 13.77
C ASP A 60 3.47 33.55 13.27
N PRO A 61 3.99 33.50 12.02
CA PRO A 61 4.92 34.51 11.51
C PRO A 61 4.28 35.88 11.25
N LEU A 62 2.95 35.97 11.19
CA LEU A 62 2.22 37.22 10.94
C LEU A 62 1.76 37.90 12.23
N THR A 63 1.38 37.11 13.24
CA THR A 63 0.79 37.61 14.50
C THR A 63 1.74 37.51 15.68
N GLY A 64 2.71 36.59 15.65
CA GLY A 64 3.61 36.30 16.77
C GLY A 64 3.02 35.42 17.87
N GLU A 65 1.75 35.06 17.77
CA GLU A 65 1.02 34.21 18.73
C GLU A 65 1.38 32.72 18.54
N GLU A 66 1.25 31.94 19.61
CA GLU A 66 1.39 30.49 19.55
C GLU A 66 0.18 29.87 18.83
N THR A 67 0.44 29.03 17.83
CA THR A 67 -0.58 28.33 17.04
C THR A 67 -0.23 26.86 16.85
N GLU A 68 -1.24 26.00 16.74
CA GLU A 68 -1.04 24.57 16.49
C GLU A 68 -0.78 24.33 14.99
N VAL A 69 0.39 23.79 14.68
CA VAL A 69 0.82 23.44 13.32
C VAL A 69 0.92 21.93 13.20
N MET A 70 0.29 21.38 12.17
CA MET A 70 0.47 19.99 11.78
C MET A 70 1.59 19.88 10.75
N TRP A 71 2.58 19.06 11.07
CA TRP A 71 3.62 18.62 10.15
C TRP A 71 3.27 17.22 9.69
N VAL A 72 3.13 17.02 8.38
CA VAL A 72 2.73 15.73 7.80
C VAL A 72 3.60 15.40 6.59
N LYS A 73 3.85 14.12 6.31
CA LYS A 73 4.50 13.71 5.07
C LYS A 73 3.80 14.33 3.86
N GLY A 74 4.51 15.13 3.08
CA GLY A 74 4.01 15.74 1.87
C GLY A 74 3.85 14.74 0.72
N SER A 75 3.27 15.21 -0.39
CA SER A 75 2.98 14.36 -1.55
C SER A 75 4.26 13.76 -2.18
N GLY A 76 4.19 12.46 -2.53
CA GLY A 76 5.21 11.73 -3.29
C GLY A 76 6.50 11.34 -2.57
N GLY A 77 6.59 11.54 -1.25
CA GLY A 77 7.76 11.16 -0.44
C GLY A 77 7.69 9.73 0.13
N ASP A 78 8.85 9.15 0.41
CA ASP A 78 9.02 7.90 1.16
C ASP A 78 9.30 8.22 2.63
N ILE A 79 8.55 7.62 3.56
CA ILE A 79 8.74 7.86 5.00
C ILE A 79 10.07 7.29 5.51
N GLY A 80 10.62 6.26 4.87
CA GLY A 80 11.89 5.64 5.26
C GLY A 80 13.13 6.51 4.99
N THR A 81 12.98 7.56 4.18
CA THR A 81 14.04 8.51 3.84
C THR A 81 13.61 9.97 4.06
N LEU A 82 12.59 10.17 4.90
CA LEU A 82 11.98 11.46 5.14
C LEU A 82 12.98 12.46 5.72
N LYS A 83 12.91 13.68 5.21
CA LYS A 83 13.62 14.86 5.71
C LYS A 83 12.61 15.96 5.96
N LYS A 84 13.00 17.01 6.68
CA LYS A 84 12.13 18.17 6.93
C LYS A 84 11.58 18.80 5.64
N SER A 85 12.38 18.85 4.57
CA SER A 85 11.95 19.34 3.24
C SER A 85 10.91 18.45 2.54
N GLY A 86 10.65 17.25 3.05
CA GLY A 86 9.58 16.37 2.60
C GLY A 86 8.28 16.50 3.41
N LEU A 87 8.23 17.36 4.42
CA LEU A 87 7.04 17.62 5.22
C LEU A 87 6.24 18.79 4.61
N ALA A 88 4.92 18.69 4.68
CA ALA A 88 3.99 19.80 4.54
C ALA A 88 3.65 20.32 5.95
N ALA A 89 3.59 21.64 6.12
CA ALA A 89 3.23 22.27 7.39
C ALA A 89 1.96 23.10 7.23
N LEU A 90 0.94 22.80 8.04
CA LEU A 90 -0.37 23.43 7.93
C LEU A 90 -0.90 23.92 9.28
N TYR A 91 -1.56 25.07 9.26
CA TYR A 91 -2.38 25.57 10.36
C TYR A 91 -3.54 24.61 10.63
N VAL A 92 -3.60 24.04 11.83
CA VAL A 92 -4.62 23.03 12.18
C VAL A 92 -6.02 23.64 12.22
N ASP A 93 -6.15 24.85 12.76
CA ASP A 93 -7.41 25.59 12.85
C ASP A 93 -7.99 25.92 11.47
N ARG A 94 -7.14 26.37 10.53
CA ARG A 94 -7.55 26.66 9.15
C ARG A 94 -7.97 25.39 8.41
N LEU A 95 -7.18 24.33 8.50
CA LEU A 95 -7.51 23.03 7.90
C LEU A 95 -8.86 22.52 8.43
N ARG A 96 -9.10 22.61 9.74
CA ARG A 96 -10.38 22.21 10.35
C ARG A 96 -11.54 23.12 9.93
N SER A 97 -11.27 24.40 9.66
CA SER A 97 -12.28 25.37 9.22
C SER A 97 -12.77 25.13 7.79
N LEU A 98 -12.02 24.38 6.97
CA LEU A 98 -12.47 23.97 5.64
C LEU A 98 -13.79 23.17 5.66
N LYS A 99 -14.17 22.59 6.81
CA LYS A 99 -15.49 21.95 6.97
C LYS A 99 -16.65 22.90 6.71
N ASN A 100 -16.46 24.19 6.97
CA ASN A 100 -17.50 25.21 6.79
C ASN A 100 -17.88 25.44 5.32
N VAL A 101 -17.00 25.06 4.39
CA VAL A 101 -17.20 25.21 2.95
C VAL A 101 -17.31 23.86 2.22
N TYR A 102 -17.14 22.75 2.93
CA TYR A 102 -17.24 21.42 2.35
C TYR A 102 -18.70 21.08 2.03
N ARG A 103 -18.97 20.73 0.77
CA ARG A 103 -20.33 20.50 0.24
C ARG A 103 -20.69 19.02 0.08
N GLY A 104 -19.75 18.11 0.36
CA GLY A 104 -19.91 16.66 0.19
C GLY A 104 -19.03 16.09 -0.91
N ILE A 105 -19.04 14.75 -1.02
CA ILE A 105 -18.11 13.95 -1.83
C ILE A 105 -18.13 14.28 -3.34
N GLU A 106 -19.24 14.82 -3.84
CA GLU A 106 -19.37 15.29 -5.24
C GLU A 106 -18.43 16.48 -5.55
N TYR A 107 -17.95 17.18 -4.52
CA TYR A 107 -17.08 18.35 -4.60
C TYR A 107 -15.69 18.09 -3.99
N GLU A 108 -15.31 16.83 -3.81
CA GLU A 108 -14.09 16.41 -3.12
C GLU A 108 -12.82 17.03 -3.71
N ASP A 109 -12.69 17.01 -5.04
CA ASP A 109 -11.49 17.48 -5.75
C ASP A 109 -11.23 18.98 -5.56
N GLU A 110 -12.27 19.79 -5.29
CA GLU A 110 -12.12 21.23 -5.04
C GLU A 110 -11.39 21.52 -3.72
N MET A 111 -11.45 20.59 -2.75
CA MET A 111 -10.84 20.77 -1.44
C MET A 111 -9.31 20.77 -1.50
N VAL A 112 -8.72 20.11 -2.50
CA VAL A 112 -7.27 19.99 -2.66
C VAL A 112 -6.62 21.37 -2.80
N GLU A 113 -7.19 22.25 -3.61
CA GLU A 113 -6.67 23.61 -3.80
C GLU A 113 -6.81 24.47 -2.54
N LEU A 114 -7.85 24.22 -1.74
CA LEU A 114 -8.08 24.97 -0.49
C LEU A 114 -7.03 24.65 0.59
N PHE A 115 -6.32 23.53 0.50
CA PHE A 115 -5.20 23.24 1.41
C PHE A 115 -4.08 24.27 1.30
N ASN A 116 -3.93 24.94 0.15
CA ASN A 116 -2.95 26.01 -0.04
C ASN A 116 -3.20 27.21 0.88
N HIS A 117 -4.46 27.48 1.25
CA HIS A 117 -4.82 28.53 2.22
C HIS A 117 -4.50 28.16 3.68
N CYS A 118 -4.19 26.89 3.93
CA CYS A 118 -3.86 26.35 5.24
C CYS A 118 -2.34 26.23 5.47
N ILE A 119 -1.50 26.52 4.47
CA ILE A 119 -0.04 26.39 4.59
C ILE A 119 0.52 27.34 5.65
N TYR A 120 1.29 26.79 6.58
CA TYR A 120 2.06 27.51 7.59
C TYR A 120 3.45 27.89 7.10
N ASP A 121 4.19 26.90 6.58
CA ASP A 121 5.54 27.11 6.03
C ASP A 121 5.49 27.10 4.50
N LEU A 122 5.70 28.25 3.88
CA LEU A 122 5.68 28.43 2.43
C LEU A 122 6.81 27.67 1.70
N ALA A 123 7.86 27.25 2.42
CA ALA A 123 8.93 26.41 1.88
C ALA A 123 8.66 24.91 2.08
N SER A 124 7.58 24.54 2.78
CA SER A 124 7.20 23.15 2.98
C SER A 124 6.69 22.49 1.71
N LYS A 125 6.64 21.16 1.71
CA LYS A 125 6.16 20.36 0.58
C LYS A 125 4.64 20.58 0.40
N ALA A 126 4.15 20.37 -0.81
CA ALA A 126 2.71 20.34 -1.07
C ALA A 126 2.02 19.27 -0.19
N PRO A 127 0.88 19.60 0.44
CA PRO A 127 0.13 18.66 1.27
C PRO A 127 -0.37 17.45 0.45
N SER A 128 -0.44 16.29 1.08
CA SER A 128 -1.08 15.09 0.49
C SER A 128 -2.60 15.25 0.49
N ILE A 129 -3.27 14.51 -0.38
CA ILE A 129 -4.72 14.24 -0.31
C ILE A 129 -5.13 13.60 1.02
N ASP A 130 -4.21 12.91 1.71
CA ASP A 130 -4.43 12.31 3.03
C ASP A 130 -4.34 13.32 4.19
N THR A 131 -3.99 14.58 3.93
CA THR A 131 -3.82 15.60 4.98
C THR A 131 -5.04 15.72 5.92
N PRO A 132 -6.29 15.71 5.43
CA PRO A 132 -7.47 15.75 6.30
C PRO A 132 -7.59 14.56 7.27
N LEU A 133 -7.12 13.37 6.87
CA LEU A 133 -7.17 12.16 7.70
C LEU A 133 -6.34 12.32 8.97
N HIS A 134 -5.25 13.09 8.89
CA HIS A 134 -4.43 13.46 10.05
C HIS A 134 -4.96 14.70 10.80
N GLY A 135 -5.51 15.68 10.07
CA GLY A 135 -5.90 16.98 10.61
C GLY A 135 -7.15 16.94 11.49
N PHE A 136 -8.12 16.07 11.17
CA PHE A 136 -9.37 15.98 11.93
C PHE A 136 -9.24 15.17 13.22
N LEU A 137 -8.32 14.22 13.27
CA LEU A 137 -8.04 13.47 14.47
C LEU A 137 -7.31 14.37 15.50
N PRO A 138 -7.69 14.33 16.79
CA PRO A 138 -7.19 15.24 17.81
C PRO A 138 -5.82 14.83 18.39
N PHE A 139 -5.19 13.78 17.87
CA PHE A 139 -3.95 13.24 18.42
C PHE A 139 -2.72 14.00 17.95
N LYS A 140 -1.72 14.08 18.83
CA LYS A 140 -0.44 14.74 18.55
C LYS A 140 0.34 14.00 17.48
N HIS A 141 0.49 12.69 17.61
CA HIS A 141 1.23 11.86 16.66
C HIS A 141 0.30 10.83 16.03
N ILE A 142 0.34 10.74 14.70
CA ILE A 142 -0.54 9.84 13.93
C ILE A 142 0.30 9.18 12.84
N ASP A 143 0.13 7.87 12.69
CA ASP A 143 0.72 7.05 11.66
C ASP A 143 -0.40 6.43 10.80
N HIS A 144 -0.31 6.65 9.50
CA HIS A 144 -1.08 5.95 8.48
C HIS A 144 -0.14 5.07 7.68
N LEU A 145 -0.29 3.75 7.76
CA LEU A 145 0.60 2.81 7.10
C LEU A 145 -0.16 1.73 6.34
N HIS A 146 0.57 1.00 5.49
CA HIS A 146 0.05 -0.03 4.61
C HIS A 146 0.71 -1.41 4.86
N PRO A 147 0.68 -1.95 6.09
CA PRO A 147 1.30 -3.24 6.37
C PRO A 147 0.50 -4.38 5.77
N ASP A 148 1.18 -5.31 5.08
CA ASP A 148 0.55 -6.47 4.42
C ASP A 148 -0.41 -7.23 5.35
N ALA A 149 -0.04 -7.37 6.63
CA ALA A 149 -0.85 -8.07 7.63
C ALA A 149 -2.16 -7.35 7.97
N ALA A 150 -2.16 -6.02 8.09
CA ALA A 150 -3.39 -5.27 8.33
C ALA A 150 -4.25 -5.22 7.06
N ILE A 151 -3.62 -5.04 5.89
CA ILE A 151 -4.34 -5.04 4.61
C ILE A 151 -4.96 -6.41 4.33
N ALA A 152 -4.32 -7.52 4.71
CA ALA A 152 -4.90 -8.85 4.61
C ALA A 152 -6.23 -8.97 5.38
N ILE A 153 -6.31 -8.40 6.60
CA ILE A 153 -7.56 -8.33 7.36
C ILE A 153 -8.53 -7.36 6.66
N ALA A 154 -8.06 -6.19 6.25
CA ALA A 154 -8.87 -5.17 5.61
C ALA A 154 -9.50 -5.61 4.28
N ALA A 155 -8.82 -6.50 3.54
CA ALA A 155 -9.23 -7.06 2.26
C ALA A 155 -9.82 -8.48 2.40
N ALA A 156 -10.05 -8.95 3.62
CA ALA A 156 -10.78 -10.18 3.88
C ALA A 156 -12.30 -9.89 3.90
N LYS A 157 -13.09 -10.82 3.36
CA LYS A 157 -14.56 -10.73 3.35
C LYS A 157 -15.15 -10.44 4.72
N ASP A 158 -14.61 -11.05 5.77
CA ASP A 158 -15.04 -10.88 7.17
C ASP A 158 -14.16 -9.88 7.95
N GLY A 159 -13.41 -9.01 7.27
CA GLY A 159 -12.38 -8.14 7.85
C GLY A 159 -12.86 -7.27 9.00
N LYS A 160 -14.05 -6.67 8.89
CA LYS A 160 -14.67 -5.87 9.95
C LYS A 160 -14.91 -6.67 11.22
N LYS A 161 -15.50 -7.86 11.07
CA LYS A 161 -15.77 -8.77 12.20
C LYS A 161 -14.47 -9.24 12.84
N ILE A 162 -13.48 -9.61 12.03
CA ILE A 162 -12.16 -10.04 12.50
C ILE A 162 -11.48 -8.92 13.29
N THR A 163 -11.55 -7.68 12.81
CA THR A 163 -10.96 -6.51 13.50
C THR A 163 -11.58 -6.33 14.89
N GLU A 164 -12.90 -6.38 14.98
CA GLU A 164 -13.63 -6.29 16.25
C GLU A 164 -13.21 -7.39 17.23
N GLU A 165 -13.21 -8.65 16.79
CA GLU A 165 -12.86 -9.80 17.63
C GLU A 165 -11.38 -9.79 18.04
N LEU A 166 -10.48 -9.37 17.15
CA LEU A 166 -9.04 -9.39 17.39
C LEU A 166 -8.57 -8.31 18.38
N PHE A 167 -9.24 -7.14 18.34
CA PHE A 167 -8.85 -5.96 19.12
C PHE A 167 -9.85 -5.58 20.22
N GLY A 168 -10.96 -6.31 20.35
CA GLY A 168 -11.95 -6.07 21.40
C GLY A 168 -12.50 -4.65 21.39
N GLY A 169 -12.77 -4.11 20.19
CA GLY A 169 -13.27 -2.74 20.01
C GLY A 169 -12.23 -1.63 20.21
N THR A 170 -10.95 -1.93 20.45
CA THR A 170 -9.91 -0.88 20.61
C THR A 170 -9.37 -0.34 19.28
N ILE A 171 -9.68 -0.99 18.16
CA ILE A 171 -9.39 -0.54 16.80
C ILE A 171 -10.72 -0.43 16.05
N GLY A 172 -11.07 0.78 15.60
CA GLY A 172 -12.28 1.03 14.83
C GLY A 172 -12.18 0.51 13.39
N TRP A 173 -13.29 0.54 12.66
CA TRP A 173 -13.35 0.16 11.25
C TRP A 173 -14.08 1.21 10.43
N VAL A 174 -13.47 1.65 9.34
CA VAL A 174 -14.11 2.47 8.31
C VAL A 174 -14.11 1.71 7.00
N GLU A 175 -15.28 1.60 6.36
CA GLU A 175 -15.41 0.98 5.04
C GLU A 175 -14.63 1.77 4.01
N TRP A 176 -14.16 1.11 2.94
CA TRP A 176 -13.26 1.63 1.91
C TRP A 176 -13.36 3.16 1.63
N GLN A 177 -13.88 3.67 0.52
CA GLN A 177 -13.77 5.10 0.12
C GLN A 177 -12.38 5.74 -0.15
N LYS A 178 -12.25 6.24 -1.39
CA LYS A 178 -11.53 7.47 -1.78
C LYS A 178 -10.71 8.23 -0.71
N PRO A 179 -9.37 8.18 -0.58
CA PRO A 179 -8.71 9.07 0.38
C PRO A 179 -8.91 10.55 -0.01
N GLY A 180 -9.24 11.36 0.99
CA GLY A 180 -9.61 12.76 0.81
C GLY A 180 -10.23 13.38 2.06
N PHE A 181 -10.81 14.56 1.90
CA PHE A 181 -11.51 15.32 2.92
C PHE A 181 -12.64 14.53 3.59
N ASP A 182 -13.53 13.90 2.82
CA ASP A 182 -14.67 13.16 3.37
C ASP A 182 -14.22 11.99 4.24
N LEU A 183 -13.23 11.23 3.77
CA LEU A 183 -12.69 10.11 4.54
C LEU A 183 -12.14 10.60 5.88
N GLY A 184 -11.47 11.77 5.91
CA GLY A 184 -11.03 12.40 7.16
C GLY A 184 -12.19 12.71 8.13
N LEU A 185 -13.36 13.10 7.62
CA LEU A 185 -14.57 13.28 8.44
C LEU A 185 -15.10 11.94 8.96
N GLN A 186 -15.08 10.88 8.14
CA GLN A 186 -15.48 9.54 8.55
C GLN A 186 -14.55 8.97 9.63
N LEU A 187 -13.22 9.20 9.54
CA LEU A 187 -12.30 8.81 10.62
C LEU A 187 -12.64 9.51 11.93
N LYS A 188 -12.98 10.81 11.86
CA LYS A 188 -13.37 11.58 13.03
C LYS A 188 -14.70 11.09 13.60
N GLN A 189 -15.68 10.78 12.76
CA GLN A 189 -16.95 10.21 13.18
C GLN A 189 -16.74 8.84 13.86
N CYS A 190 -15.93 7.96 13.27
CA CYS A 190 -15.59 6.67 13.87
C CYS A 190 -14.98 6.82 15.27
N LEU A 191 -14.09 7.81 15.46
CA LEU A 191 -13.54 8.13 16.78
C LEU A 191 -14.61 8.66 17.75
N ASP A 192 -15.49 9.53 17.30
CA ASP A 192 -16.55 10.12 18.14
C ASP A 192 -17.57 9.08 18.62
N GLU A 193 -17.90 8.12 17.75
CA GLU A 193 -18.80 7.01 18.06
C GLU A 193 -18.13 5.94 18.95
N ASN A 194 -16.79 5.88 18.97
CA ASN A 194 -16.02 4.90 19.73
C ASN A 194 -14.92 5.57 20.57
N PRO A 195 -15.27 6.33 21.63
CA PRO A 195 -14.27 6.99 22.46
C PRO A 195 -13.28 5.99 23.08
N GLY A 196 -11.98 6.27 22.94
CA GLY A 196 -10.93 5.42 23.51
C GLY A 196 -10.34 4.39 22.57
N ILE A 197 -10.80 4.31 21.31
CA ILE A 197 -10.04 3.60 20.27
C ILE A 197 -8.63 4.19 20.15
N ARG A 198 -7.68 3.34 19.78
CA ARG A 198 -6.26 3.70 19.58
C ARG A 198 -5.81 3.59 18.12
N GLY A 199 -6.74 3.28 17.23
CA GLY A 199 -6.48 3.14 15.80
C GLY A 199 -7.76 2.85 15.02
N ILE A 200 -7.67 2.92 13.71
CA ILE A 200 -8.75 2.61 12.77
C ILE A 200 -8.18 1.76 11.63
N MET A 201 -8.83 0.64 11.35
CA MET A 201 -8.61 -0.14 10.14
C MET A 201 -9.46 0.45 9.00
N LEU A 202 -8.86 0.65 7.82
CA LEU A 202 -9.55 1.09 6.62
C LEU A 202 -9.76 -0.10 5.67
N GLY A 203 -11.02 -0.43 5.40
CA GLY A 203 -11.40 -1.53 4.52
C GLY A 203 -10.66 -1.46 3.18
N SER A 204 -10.00 -2.55 2.81
CA SER A 204 -9.16 -2.69 1.60
C SER A 204 -8.01 -1.67 1.43
N HIS A 205 -7.64 -0.89 2.46
CA HIS A 205 -6.63 0.16 2.32
C HIS A 205 -5.45 0.02 3.30
N GLY A 206 -5.66 0.22 4.60
CA GLY A 206 -4.53 0.32 5.53
C GLY A 206 -4.94 0.56 6.97
N LEU A 207 -3.99 1.06 7.76
CA LEU A 207 -4.13 1.23 9.20
C LEU A 207 -3.82 2.68 9.61
N PHE A 208 -4.61 3.21 10.53
CA PHE A 208 -4.31 4.41 11.31
C PHE A 208 -4.05 4.03 12.77
N THR A 209 -3.01 4.59 13.35
CA THR A 209 -2.64 4.48 14.77
C THR A 209 -2.12 5.83 15.26
N TRP A 210 -2.12 6.04 16.57
CA TRP A 210 -1.71 7.32 17.15
C TRP A 210 -1.17 7.20 18.57
N GLY A 211 -0.60 8.29 19.08
CA GLY A 211 -0.13 8.44 20.45
C GLY A 211 0.05 9.91 20.84
N ASP A 212 0.24 10.16 22.14
CA ASP A 212 0.51 11.51 22.64
C ASP A 212 1.97 11.89 22.45
N THR A 213 2.86 10.89 22.36
CA THR A 213 4.27 11.04 22.00
C THR A 213 4.62 10.28 20.72
N ALA A 214 5.74 10.63 20.09
CA ALA A 214 6.23 9.88 18.93
C ALA A 214 6.53 8.41 19.27
N TYR A 215 7.03 8.13 20.48
CA TYR A 215 7.30 6.77 20.93
C TYR A 215 6.01 5.96 21.12
N GLU A 216 4.99 6.55 21.73
CA GLU A 216 3.70 5.86 21.92
C GLU A 216 3.02 5.53 20.58
N SER A 217 3.05 6.46 19.61
CA SER A 217 2.53 6.20 18.26
C SER A 217 3.30 5.07 17.57
N TYR A 218 4.63 5.06 17.73
CA TYR A 218 5.48 4.00 17.20
C TYR A 218 5.15 2.63 17.80
N ILE A 219 5.11 2.53 19.13
CA ILE A 219 4.78 1.28 19.84
C ILE A 219 3.37 0.80 19.49
N ASN A 220 2.38 1.70 19.50
CA ASN A 220 1.00 1.35 19.16
C ASN A 220 0.92 0.73 17.75
N THR A 221 1.60 1.35 16.78
CA THR A 221 1.71 0.84 15.41
C THR A 221 2.31 -0.56 15.39
N LEU A 222 3.45 -0.78 16.04
CA LEU A 222 4.08 -2.10 16.06
C LEU A 222 3.18 -3.16 16.69
N GLU A 223 2.55 -2.86 17.83
CA GLU A 223 1.65 -3.78 18.52
C GLU A 223 0.45 -4.19 17.66
N VAL A 224 -0.19 -3.24 16.98
CA VAL A 224 -1.34 -3.55 16.12
C VAL A 224 -0.92 -4.43 14.95
N VAL A 225 0.19 -4.10 14.28
CA VAL A 225 0.66 -4.89 13.13
C VAL A 225 1.15 -6.27 13.55
N GLU A 226 1.88 -6.38 14.67
CA GLU A 226 2.31 -7.64 15.26
C GLU A 226 1.11 -8.54 15.55
N ARG A 227 0.03 -7.97 16.11
CA ARG A 227 -1.19 -8.70 16.43
C ARG A 227 -1.89 -9.22 15.17
N CYS A 228 -1.99 -8.40 14.12
CA CYS A 228 -2.52 -8.82 12.81
C CYS A 228 -1.69 -9.96 12.22
N ALA A 229 -0.36 -9.81 12.21
CA ALA A 229 0.54 -10.79 11.62
C ALA A 229 0.54 -12.13 12.38
N SER A 230 0.53 -12.07 13.71
CA SER A 230 0.42 -13.26 14.57
C SER A 230 -0.90 -14.00 14.33
N TYR A 231 -2.01 -13.27 14.23
CA TYR A 231 -3.33 -13.85 13.94
C TYR A 231 -3.35 -14.58 12.60
N ILE A 232 -2.75 -14.00 11.56
CA ILE A 232 -2.64 -14.63 10.24
C ILE A 232 -1.74 -15.87 10.31
N GLU A 233 -0.56 -15.77 10.91
CA GLU A 233 0.36 -16.90 11.04
C GLU A 233 -0.28 -18.08 11.79
N ASP A 234 -0.99 -17.81 12.88
CA ASP A 234 -1.71 -18.82 13.66
C ASP A 234 -2.77 -19.53 12.82
N ASN A 235 -3.52 -18.80 11.99
CA ASN A 235 -4.54 -19.40 11.12
C ASN A 235 -3.91 -20.21 9.96
N ILE A 236 -2.82 -19.73 9.37
CA ILE A 236 -2.03 -20.49 8.38
C ILE A 236 -1.56 -21.81 9.01
N ASN A 237 -1.01 -21.76 10.22
CA ASN A 237 -0.50 -22.95 10.92
C ASN A 237 -1.59 -23.95 11.30
N LYS A 238 -2.80 -23.47 11.62
CA LYS A 238 -3.97 -24.31 11.91
C LYS A 238 -4.49 -25.02 10.66
N ASN A 239 -4.64 -24.29 9.56
CA ASN A 239 -5.24 -24.81 8.32
C ASN A 239 -4.23 -25.59 7.45
N LYS A 240 -2.93 -25.30 7.57
CA LYS A 240 -1.79 -25.91 6.86
C LYS A 240 -1.83 -25.85 5.33
N ILE A 241 -2.90 -25.31 4.75
CA ILE A 241 -3.09 -25.16 3.31
C ILE A 241 -3.22 -23.67 3.02
N VAL A 242 -2.39 -23.19 2.11
CA VAL A 242 -2.39 -21.83 1.59
C VAL A 242 -2.72 -21.90 0.10
N PHE A 243 -3.56 -21.00 -0.40
CA PHE A 243 -3.96 -20.95 -1.83
C PHE A 243 -4.49 -22.29 -2.38
N GLY A 244 -5.23 -23.05 -1.56
CA GLY A 244 -5.75 -24.35 -1.96
C GLY A 244 -4.68 -25.42 -2.17
N GLY A 245 -3.43 -25.17 -1.78
CA GLY A 245 -2.31 -26.10 -1.89
C GLY A 245 -1.60 -26.05 -3.25
N GLU A 246 -0.53 -26.82 -3.36
CA GLU A 246 0.32 -26.90 -4.55
C GLU A 246 -0.38 -27.70 -5.67
N LYS A 247 -0.38 -27.14 -6.88
CA LYS A 247 -0.90 -27.73 -8.12
C LYS A 247 0.23 -28.26 -9.00
N ILE A 248 1.38 -27.59 -9.00
CA ILE A 248 2.57 -27.96 -9.78
C ILE A 248 3.85 -27.71 -8.99
N ASP A 249 4.90 -28.49 -9.26
CA ASP A 249 6.22 -28.26 -8.67
C ASP A 249 6.99 -27.17 -9.41
N SER A 250 7.77 -26.38 -8.67
CA SER A 250 8.77 -25.48 -9.25
C SER A 250 9.92 -26.27 -9.89
N LEU A 251 10.46 -25.78 -11.01
CA LEU A 251 11.73 -26.28 -11.50
C LEU A 251 12.85 -26.04 -10.47
N PRO A 252 13.96 -26.81 -10.51
CA PRO A 252 15.17 -26.48 -9.77
C PRO A 252 15.62 -25.04 -10.05
N LYS A 253 16.16 -24.37 -9.03
CA LYS A 253 16.52 -22.94 -9.11
C LYS A 253 17.37 -22.57 -10.33
N GLU A 254 18.38 -23.38 -10.64
CA GLU A 254 19.24 -23.14 -11.80
C GLU A 254 18.46 -23.18 -13.13
N ASP A 255 17.49 -24.09 -13.24
CA ASP A 255 16.69 -24.23 -14.45
C ASP A 255 15.64 -23.12 -14.56
N ARG A 256 15.07 -22.65 -13.43
CA ARG A 256 14.23 -21.44 -13.42
C ARG A 256 15.00 -20.23 -13.94
N LEU A 257 16.24 -20.03 -13.47
CA LEU A 257 17.08 -18.92 -13.90
C LEU A 257 17.45 -19.02 -15.38
N LYS A 258 17.79 -20.22 -15.88
CA LYS A 258 18.07 -20.45 -17.31
C LYS A 258 16.84 -20.14 -18.16
N GLN A 259 15.66 -20.64 -17.78
CA GLN A 259 14.41 -20.35 -18.48
C GLN A 259 14.08 -18.87 -18.46
N ALA A 260 14.22 -18.22 -17.31
CA ALA A 260 13.97 -16.80 -17.18
C ALA A 260 14.91 -15.96 -18.04
N ALA A 261 16.20 -16.29 -18.06
CA ALA A 261 17.19 -15.59 -18.89
C ALA A 261 16.88 -15.73 -20.39
N ALA A 262 16.48 -16.92 -20.84
CA ALA A 262 16.16 -17.17 -22.24
C ALA A 262 14.81 -16.53 -22.67
N LEU A 263 13.82 -16.52 -21.79
CA LEU A 263 12.48 -16.00 -22.09
C LEU A 263 12.38 -14.47 -21.92
N ALA A 264 13.18 -13.86 -21.04
CA ALA A 264 13.11 -12.43 -20.73
C ALA A 264 13.19 -11.51 -21.96
N PRO A 265 14.08 -11.71 -22.96
CA PRO A 265 14.11 -10.88 -24.17
C PRO A 265 12.82 -10.97 -24.99
N VAL A 266 12.18 -12.15 -25.04
CA VAL A 266 10.92 -12.37 -25.77
C VAL A 266 9.78 -11.62 -25.08
N LEU A 267 9.62 -11.78 -23.77
CA LEU A 267 8.60 -11.08 -22.99
C LEU A 267 8.80 -9.57 -23.03
N ARG A 268 10.04 -9.10 -22.92
CA ARG A 268 10.38 -7.68 -23.08
C ARG A 268 9.95 -7.14 -24.43
N GLY A 269 10.15 -7.93 -25.50
CA GLY A 269 9.72 -7.58 -26.85
C GLY A 269 8.21 -7.37 -26.94
N PHE A 270 7.40 -8.23 -26.31
CA PHE A 270 5.96 -8.05 -26.24
C PHE A 270 5.55 -6.81 -25.43
N CYS A 271 6.16 -6.59 -24.26
CA CYS A 271 5.86 -5.43 -23.40
C CYS A 271 6.37 -4.10 -23.96
N SER A 272 7.31 -4.10 -24.91
CA SER A 272 7.93 -2.88 -25.45
C SER A 272 7.25 -2.35 -26.72
N SER A 273 5.98 -2.68 -26.97
CA SER A 273 5.30 -2.31 -28.22
C SER A 273 4.98 -0.80 -28.34
N GLN A 274 4.93 -0.09 -27.22
CA GLN A 274 4.68 1.37 -27.18
C GLN A 274 5.93 2.14 -26.74
N THR A 275 6.60 1.67 -25.68
CA THR A 275 7.81 2.28 -25.13
C THR A 275 8.86 1.22 -24.83
N LYS A 276 10.14 1.58 -24.86
CA LYS A 276 11.21 0.63 -24.53
C LYS A 276 11.15 0.30 -23.04
N MET A 277 10.97 -0.98 -22.71
CA MET A 277 10.92 -1.45 -21.33
C MET A 277 12.22 -2.14 -20.89
N ILE A 278 12.49 -2.10 -19.59
CA ILE A 278 13.50 -2.87 -18.87
C ILE A 278 12.80 -3.88 -17.96
N GLY A 279 13.40 -5.05 -17.80
CA GLY A 279 12.85 -6.16 -17.01
C GLY A 279 13.46 -6.34 -15.62
N HIS A 280 12.67 -6.90 -14.70
CA HIS A 280 13.12 -7.52 -13.46
C HIS A 280 12.52 -8.92 -13.36
N PHE A 281 13.26 -9.85 -12.74
CA PHE A 281 12.83 -11.23 -12.51
C PHE A 281 13.05 -11.58 -11.05
N THR A 282 12.11 -12.30 -10.45
CA THR A 282 12.23 -12.88 -9.12
C THR A 282 11.61 -14.28 -9.09
N ASP A 283 12.28 -15.19 -8.38
CA ASP A 283 11.81 -16.53 -8.06
C ASP A 283 11.66 -16.71 -6.53
N ASP A 284 11.27 -15.63 -5.84
CA ASP A 284 10.98 -15.61 -4.41
C ASP A 284 9.99 -16.72 -4.02
N ASP A 285 10.24 -17.39 -2.90
CA ASP A 285 9.44 -18.55 -2.47
C ASP A 285 7.96 -18.21 -2.28
N ARG A 286 7.62 -16.97 -1.89
CA ARG A 286 6.22 -16.51 -1.76
C ARG A 286 5.55 -16.41 -3.11
N VAL A 287 6.28 -15.94 -4.12
CA VAL A 287 5.82 -15.88 -5.51
C VAL A 287 5.62 -17.29 -6.05
N LEU A 288 6.60 -18.18 -5.84
CA LEU A 288 6.51 -19.58 -6.28
C LEU A 288 5.32 -20.30 -5.64
N GLN A 289 5.11 -20.14 -4.33
CA GLN A 289 3.95 -20.70 -3.63
C GLN A 289 2.62 -20.26 -4.27
N PHE A 290 2.51 -18.98 -4.65
CA PHE A 290 1.30 -18.45 -5.28
C PHE A 290 1.10 -18.97 -6.71
N ILE A 291 2.12 -18.84 -7.57
CA ILE A 291 2.00 -19.19 -9.01
C ILE A 291 1.91 -20.70 -9.25
N ASN A 292 2.23 -21.51 -8.25
CA ASN A 292 2.09 -22.96 -8.32
C ASN A 292 0.81 -23.48 -7.67
N SER A 293 -0.03 -22.59 -7.14
CA SER A 293 -1.18 -22.98 -6.33
C SER A 293 -2.42 -23.38 -7.13
N ASN A 294 -3.36 -24.07 -6.47
CA ASN A 294 -4.67 -24.37 -7.03
C ASN A 294 -5.53 -23.10 -7.22
N ASP A 295 -5.30 -22.06 -6.43
CA ASP A 295 -6.07 -20.82 -6.46
C ASP A 295 -5.58 -19.77 -7.46
N LEU A 296 -4.44 -19.99 -8.15
CA LEU A 296 -3.87 -18.99 -9.07
C LEU A 296 -4.89 -18.46 -10.09
N ASP A 297 -5.65 -19.37 -10.73
CA ASP A 297 -6.60 -19.02 -11.79
C ASP A 297 -7.77 -18.16 -11.26
N ARG A 298 -8.09 -18.28 -9.97
CA ARG A 298 -9.12 -17.47 -9.29
C ARG A 298 -8.56 -16.15 -8.80
N LEU A 299 -7.37 -16.15 -8.20
CA LEU A 299 -6.81 -14.99 -7.50
C LEU A 299 -6.06 -14.03 -8.42
N ALA A 300 -5.31 -14.52 -9.40
CA ALA A 300 -4.57 -13.64 -10.30
C ALA A 300 -5.47 -12.63 -11.03
N PRO A 301 -6.66 -12.99 -11.57
CA PRO A 301 -7.56 -12.02 -12.21
C PRO A 301 -8.16 -10.97 -11.26
N LEU A 302 -8.22 -11.24 -9.95
CA LEU A 302 -8.70 -10.26 -8.96
C LEU A 302 -7.69 -9.13 -8.74
N GLY A 303 -6.40 -9.41 -8.99
CA GLY A 303 -5.36 -8.39 -8.95
C GLY A 303 -4.92 -8.03 -7.54
N THR A 304 -4.80 -6.73 -7.29
CA THR A 304 -4.30 -6.18 -6.03
C THR A 304 -5.44 -5.42 -5.31
N SER A 305 -5.34 -5.25 -3.98
CA SER A 305 -6.39 -4.57 -3.18
C SER A 305 -5.98 -3.18 -2.72
N CYS A 306 -4.68 -2.87 -2.65
CA CYS A 306 -4.19 -1.62 -2.11
C CYS A 306 -4.07 -0.54 -3.21
N PRO A 307 -4.53 0.71 -2.98
CA PRO A 307 -4.44 1.81 -3.94
C PRO A 307 -3.05 2.00 -4.58
N ASP A 308 -1.99 1.95 -3.76
CA ASP A 308 -0.60 2.12 -4.21
C ASP A 308 -0.16 1.08 -5.25
N HIS A 309 -0.76 -0.12 -5.22
CA HIS A 309 -0.38 -1.22 -6.09
C HIS A 309 -0.84 -0.99 -7.52
N PHE A 310 -2.03 -0.39 -7.73
CA PHE A 310 -2.59 -0.17 -9.07
C PHE A 310 -1.71 0.73 -9.94
N LEU A 311 -1.12 1.78 -9.34
CA LEU A 311 -0.24 2.71 -10.04
C LEU A 311 1.00 2.03 -10.63
N ARG A 312 1.44 0.93 -10.01
CA ARG A 312 2.69 0.22 -10.32
C ARG A 312 2.51 -1.13 -10.99
N THR A 313 1.38 -1.81 -10.77
CA THR A 313 1.16 -3.20 -11.21
C THR A 313 0.00 -3.37 -12.20
N LYS A 314 -0.86 -2.34 -12.34
CA LYS A 314 -2.15 -2.38 -13.05
C LYS A 314 -3.20 -3.25 -12.34
N ILE A 315 -4.40 -3.33 -12.93
CA ILE A 315 -5.54 -4.08 -12.40
C ILE A 315 -5.28 -5.58 -12.20
N SER A 316 -4.42 -6.24 -12.98
CA SER A 316 -4.10 -7.68 -12.84
C SER A 316 -2.81 -8.07 -13.59
N PRO A 317 -2.12 -9.16 -13.22
CA PRO A 317 -0.99 -9.71 -13.97
C PRO A 317 -1.46 -10.46 -15.24
N LEU A 318 -0.49 -10.78 -16.11
CA LEU A 318 -0.65 -11.81 -17.15
C LEU A 318 -0.07 -13.14 -16.68
N VAL A 319 -0.88 -14.20 -16.61
CA VAL A 319 -0.40 -15.57 -16.34
C VAL A 319 -0.06 -16.27 -17.65
N LEU A 320 1.17 -16.79 -17.75
CA LEU A 320 1.61 -17.56 -18.91
C LEU A 320 1.05 -18.99 -18.86
N ASN A 321 0.71 -19.52 -20.04
CA ASN A 321 0.25 -20.90 -20.24
C ASN A 321 1.35 -21.84 -20.76
N LEU A 322 2.61 -21.47 -20.56
CA LEU A 322 3.77 -22.30 -20.91
C LEU A 322 3.96 -23.39 -19.86
N LYS A 323 4.45 -24.56 -20.28
CA LYS A 323 4.79 -25.61 -19.33
C LYS A 323 6.16 -25.34 -18.69
N PRO A 324 6.35 -25.55 -17.38
CA PRO A 324 7.68 -25.58 -16.80
C PRO A 324 8.55 -26.60 -17.56
N GLY A 325 9.80 -26.29 -17.83
CA GLY A 325 10.69 -27.18 -18.59
C GLY A 325 10.58 -27.04 -20.11
N GLU A 326 9.66 -26.22 -20.63
CA GLU A 326 9.50 -26.05 -22.08
C GLU A 326 10.76 -25.46 -22.73
N ASN A 327 11.13 -25.98 -23.91
CA ASN A 327 12.38 -25.63 -24.58
C ASN A 327 12.39 -24.13 -24.95
N PRO A 328 13.21 -23.29 -24.29
CA PRO A 328 13.20 -21.85 -24.52
C PRO A 328 13.83 -21.45 -25.87
N ASP A 329 14.56 -22.36 -26.53
CA ASP A 329 15.28 -22.08 -27.77
C ASP A 329 14.36 -22.08 -29.01
N ASP A 330 13.17 -22.69 -28.92
CA ASP A 330 12.13 -22.57 -29.95
C ASP A 330 11.34 -21.26 -29.77
N VAL A 331 12.02 -20.14 -29.99
CA VAL A 331 11.47 -18.79 -29.85
C VAL A 331 10.24 -18.59 -30.73
N LYS A 332 10.17 -19.26 -31.90
CA LYS A 332 9.03 -19.13 -32.80
C LYS A 332 7.78 -19.77 -32.18
N SER A 333 7.88 -21.02 -31.72
CA SER A 333 6.76 -21.70 -31.07
C SER A 333 6.30 -20.97 -29.81
N ILE A 334 7.25 -20.46 -29.00
CA ILE A 334 6.94 -19.67 -27.81
C ILE A 334 6.16 -18.40 -28.17
N LYS A 335 6.61 -17.65 -29.18
CA LYS A 335 5.88 -16.46 -29.64
C LYS A 335 4.49 -16.78 -30.15
N GLU A 336 4.30 -17.89 -30.85
CA GLU A 336 2.97 -18.34 -31.31
C GLU A 336 2.02 -18.63 -30.14
N LYS A 337 2.52 -19.22 -29.05
CA LYS A 337 1.74 -19.46 -27.82
C LYS A 337 1.46 -18.19 -27.02
N LEU A 338 2.44 -17.29 -26.93
CA LEU A 338 2.32 -16.07 -26.13
C LEU A 338 1.53 -14.96 -26.82
N SER A 339 1.58 -14.84 -28.14
CA SER A 339 0.93 -13.73 -28.87
C SER A 339 -0.56 -13.59 -28.56
N PRO A 340 -1.37 -14.68 -28.55
CA PRO A 340 -2.78 -14.60 -28.17
C PRO A 340 -3.00 -14.08 -26.75
N LEU A 341 -2.14 -14.45 -25.79
CA LEU A 341 -2.25 -14.00 -24.39
C LEU A 341 -2.06 -12.49 -24.26
N PHE A 342 -1.05 -11.93 -24.93
CA PHE A 342 -0.81 -10.48 -24.93
C PHE A 342 -1.92 -9.70 -25.65
N VAL A 343 -2.45 -10.25 -26.75
CA VAL A 343 -3.60 -9.66 -27.46
C VAL A 343 -4.84 -9.66 -26.56
N ALA A 344 -5.12 -10.78 -25.89
CA ALA A 344 -6.24 -10.90 -24.96
C ALA A 344 -6.10 -9.94 -23.77
N TYR A 345 -4.89 -9.84 -23.19
CA TYR A 345 -4.62 -8.91 -22.09
C TYR A 345 -4.86 -7.46 -22.51
N ARG A 346 -4.32 -7.02 -23.65
CA ARG A 346 -4.53 -5.65 -24.15
C ARG A 346 -6.01 -5.36 -24.41
N LYS A 347 -6.76 -6.34 -24.94
CA LYS A 347 -8.21 -6.22 -25.15
C LYS A 347 -8.98 -6.13 -23.82
N MET A 348 -8.62 -6.94 -22.83
CA MET A 348 -9.19 -6.89 -21.48
C MET A 348 -8.95 -5.52 -20.84
N TYR A 349 -7.72 -5.01 -20.92
CA TYR A 349 -7.34 -3.73 -20.35
C TYR A 349 -8.02 -2.55 -21.08
N ALA A 350 -8.16 -2.61 -22.41
CA ALA A 350 -8.94 -1.63 -23.15
C ALA A 350 -10.43 -1.66 -22.77
N GLY A 351 -11.02 -2.85 -22.65
CA GLY A 351 -12.40 -3.00 -22.20
C GLY A 351 -12.59 -2.46 -20.77
N TYR A 352 -11.64 -2.72 -19.87
CA TYR A 352 -11.62 -2.15 -18.52
C TYR A 352 -11.66 -0.62 -18.55
N TYR A 353 -10.77 -0.01 -19.33
CA TYR A 353 -10.71 1.44 -19.50
C TYR A 353 -12.03 1.99 -20.06
N ASP A 354 -12.56 1.39 -21.13
CA ASP A 354 -13.77 1.87 -21.78
C ASP A 354 -15.02 1.75 -20.90
N THR A 355 -15.10 0.73 -20.04
CA THR A 355 -16.24 0.54 -19.13
C THR A 355 -16.20 1.44 -17.90
N CYS A 356 -15.02 1.90 -17.47
CA CYS A 356 -14.84 2.62 -16.22
C CYS A 356 -14.45 4.09 -16.39
N LYS A 357 -14.05 4.52 -17.59
CA LYS A 357 -13.65 5.91 -17.85
C LYS A 357 -14.81 6.88 -17.64
N HIS A 358 -14.46 8.02 -17.08
CA HIS A 358 -15.30 9.21 -17.01
C HIS A 358 -15.05 10.08 -18.25
N SER A 359 -15.92 11.07 -18.47
CA SER A 359 -15.78 12.03 -19.58
C SER A 359 -14.48 12.85 -19.50
N ASN A 360 -13.94 13.02 -18.30
CA ASN A 360 -12.70 13.75 -18.01
C ASN A 360 -11.48 12.85 -17.75
N SER A 361 -11.59 11.53 -17.89
CA SER A 361 -10.46 10.63 -17.64
C SER A 361 -9.31 10.85 -18.64
N PRO A 362 -8.04 10.75 -18.21
CA PRO A 362 -6.90 10.86 -19.12
C PRO A 362 -6.88 9.70 -20.12
N ALA A 363 -6.10 9.85 -21.19
CA ALA A 363 -5.98 8.82 -22.22
C ALA A 363 -5.52 7.48 -21.64
N MET A 364 -5.95 6.38 -22.27
CA MET A 364 -5.58 5.03 -21.85
C MET A 364 -4.05 4.87 -21.77
N ARG A 365 -3.57 4.40 -20.62
CA ARG A 365 -2.15 4.03 -20.41
C ARG A 365 -1.77 2.88 -21.34
N ASP A 366 -0.46 2.61 -21.47
CA ASP A 366 0.03 1.42 -22.18
C ASP A 366 -0.72 0.16 -21.70
N ALA A 367 -1.34 -0.55 -22.65
CA ALA A 367 -2.19 -1.72 -22.39
C ALA A 367 -1.38 -3.02 -22.23
N ASN A 368 -0.05 -2.98 -22.32
CA ASN A 368 0.80 -4.13 -22.01
C ASN A 368 0.77 -4.48 -20.51
N PRO A 369 0.94 -5.77 -20.16
CA PRO A 369 1.07 -6.17 -18.77
C PRO A 369 2.37 -5.63 -18.17
N VAL A 370 2.29 -5.19 -16.92
CA VAL A 370 3.47 -4.85 -16.12
C VAL A 370 3.99 -6.08 -15.39
N VAL A 371 3.11 -6.91 -14.85
CA VAL A 371 3.43 -8.14 -14.12
C VAL A 371 3.08 -9.35 -14.98
N ILE A 372 4.02 -10.28 -15.11
CA ILE A 372 3.85 -11.54 -15.84
C ILE A 372 4.26 -12.70 -14.92
N LEU A 373 3.36 -13.66 -14.73
CA LEU A 373 3.57 -14.83 -13.89
C LEU A 373 3.83 -16.04 -14.78
N TYR A 374 4.92 -16.76 -14.53
CA TYR A 374 5.24 -18.01 -15.21
C TYR A 374 5.22 -19.16 -14.20
N PRO A 375 4.10 -19.89 -14.08
CA PRO A 375 3.97 -21.04 -13.19
C PRO A 375 5.16 -21.99 -13.29
N GLY A 376 5.70 -22.41 -12.14
CA GLY A 376 6.88 -23.27 -12.03
C GLY A 376 8.24 -22.57 -12.21
N VAL A 377 8.27 -21.27 -12.57
CA VAL A 377 9.51 -20.53 -12.86
C VAL A 377 9.66 -19.24 -12.04
N GLY A 378 8.66 -18.37 -12.01
CA GLY A 378 8.74 -17.12 -11.25
C GLY A 378 7.93 -15.97 -11.86
N MET A 379 8.28 -14.75 -11.47
CA MET A 379 7.61 -13.52 -11.90
C MET A 379 8.56 -12.60 -12.66
N PHE A 380 8.06 -12.04 -13.75
CA PHE A 380 8.71 -10.98 -14.51
C PHE A 380 7.92 -9.69 -14.36
N THR A 381 8.64 -8.57 -14.27
CA THR A 381 8.05 -7.25 -14.35
C THR A 381 8.76 -6.38 -15.36
N PHE A 382 8.01 -5.56 -16.09
CA PHE A 382 8.55 -4.69 -17.13
C PHE A 382 8.09 -3.24 -16.94
N ALA A 383 9.04 -2.30 -16.94
CA ALA A 383 8.76 -0.88 -16.81
C ALA A 383 9.81 -0.04 -17.55
N LYS A 384 9.63 1.28 -17.58
CA LYS A 384 10.51 2.23 -18.28
C LYS A 384 11.98 2.22 -17.80
N ASP A 385 12.22 1.80 -16.56
CA ASP A 385 13.56 1.75 -15.94
C ASP A 385 13.66 0.60 -14.93
N LYS A 386 14.89 0.26 -14.52
CA LYS A 386 15.17 -0.88 -13.64
C LYS A 386 14.56 -0.71 -12.25
N GLN A 387 14.57 0.50 -11.71
CA GLN A 387 14.02 0.78 -10.38
C GLN A 387 12.52 0.53 -10.38
N THR A 388 11.79 1.08 -11.34
CA THR A 388 10.34 0.93 -11.48
C THR A 388 9.95 -0.54 -11.72
N ALA A 389 10.72 -1.28 -12.54
CA ALA A 389 10.45 -2.70 -12.76
C ALA A 389 10.63 -3.52 -11.47
N ARG A 390 11.72 -3.28 -10.73
CA ARG A 390 11.95 -3.93 -9.43
C ARG A 390 10.83 -3.60 -8.44
N VAL A 391 10.49 -2.32 -8.31
CA VAL A 391 9.44 -1.86 -7.40
C VAL A 391 8.09 -2.50 -7.75
N ALA A 392 7.74 -2.66 -9.03
CA ALA A 392 6.54 -3.38 -9.43
C ALA A 392 6.53 -4.86 -8.98
N ALA A 393 7.69 -5.53 -8.97
CA ALA A 393 7.81 -6.90 -8.47
C ALA A 393 7.63 -6.97 -6.94
N GLU A 394 8.19 -6.00 -6.21
CA GLU A 394 8.00 -5.88 -4.77
C GLU A 394 6.53 -5.64 -4.41
N PHE A 395 5.88 -4.69 -5.09
CA PHE A 395 4.44 -4.40 -4.89
C PHE A 395 3.55 -5.62 -5.16
N TYR A 396 3.81 -6.36 -6.24
CA TYR A 396 3.01 -7.57 -6.51
C TYR A 396 3.30 -8.70 -5.52
N THR A 397 4.53 -8.80 -5.00
CA THR A 397 4.85 -9.74 -3.92
C THR A 397 4.09 -9.40 -2.64
N ASN A 398 3.88 -8.10 -2.37
CA ASN A 398 3.08 -7.64 -1.23
C ASN A 398 1.59 -7.95 -1.45
N ALA A 399 1.07 -7.76 -2.67
CA ALA A 399 -0.27 -8.22 -3.03
C ALA A 399 -0.45 -9.74 -2.81
N ILE A 400 0.56 -10.55 -3.13
CA ILE A 400 0.57 -12.00 -2.83
C ILE A 400 0.50 -12.25 -1.32
N ASN A 401 1.25 -11.51 -0.49
CA ASN A 401 1.17 -11.65 0.97
C ASN A 401 -0.21 -11.28 1.51
N VAL A 402 -0.83 -10.23 0.97
CA VAL A 402 -2.19 -9.81 1.33
C VAL A 402 -3.20 -10.89 0.97
N MET A 403 -3.15 -11.40 -0.27
CA MET A 403 -3.99 -12.52 -0.71
C MET A 403 -3.77 -13.75 0.18
N ARG A 404 -2.51 -14.06 0.50
CA ARG A 404 -2.16 -15.18 1.40
C ARG A 404 -2.81 -15.03 2.77
N GLY A 405 -2.70 -13.85 3.36
CA GLY A 405 -3.25 -13.59 4.69
C GLY A 405 -4.77 -13.60 4.70
N ALA A 406 -5.42 -12.96 3.72
CA ALA A 406 -6.87 -12.90 3.62
C ALA A 406 -7.49 -14.29 3.40
N GLU A 407 -6.90 -15.11 2.53
CA GLU A 407 -7.34 -16.50 2.29
C GLU A 407 -7.08 -17.43 3.48
N ALA A 408 -6.15 -17.08 4.37
CA ALA A 408 -5.91 -17.87 5.57
C ALA A 408 -6.96 -17.64 6.67
N ILE A 409 -7.57 -16.44 6.70
CA ILE A 409 -8.48 -16.02 7.79
C ILE A 409 -9.95 -15.94 7.36
N SER A 410 -10.22 -15.80 6.06
CA SER A 410 -11.58 -15.78 5.47
C SER A 410 -11.45 -16.01 3.96
N SER A 411 -11.72 -15.00 3.12
CA SER A 411 -11.50 -15.02 1.68
C SER A 411 -11.10 -13.62 1.20
N TYR A 412 -10.19 -13.55 0.24
CA TYR A 412 -9.73 -12.32 -0.35
C TYR A 412 -10.81 -11.65 -1.20
N THR A 413 -10.96 -10.33 -1.04
CA THR A 413 -11.83 -9.48 -1.84
C THR A 413 -11.02 -8.35 -2.47
N SER A 414 -11.10 -8.20 -3.79
CA SER A 414 -10.51 -7.07 -4.51
C SER A 414 -11.41 -5.84 -4.43
N LEU A 415 -10.86 -4.66 -4.73
CA LEU A 415 -11.66 -3.47 -4.94
C LEU A 415 -12.62 -3.65 -6.14
N PRO A 416 -13.78 -2.97 -6.13
CA PRO A 416 -14.60 -2.83 -7.32
C PRO A 416 -13.78 -2.23 -8.47
N ARG A 417 -14.01 -2.69 -9.70
CA ARG A 417 -13.24 -2.24 -10.88
C ARG A 417 -13.28 -0.73 -11.07
N GLN A 418 -14.43 -0.09 -10.80
CA GLN A 418 -14.57 1.36 -10.88
C GLN A 418 -13.66 2.08 -9.88
N GLU A 419 -13.56 1.59 -8.65
CA GLU A 419 -12.68 2.17 -7.63
C GLU A 419 -11.21 1.98 -7.99
N ALA A 420 -10.83 0.79 -8.44
CA ALA A 420 -9.48 0.55 -8.96
C ALA A 420 -9.15 1.49 -10.14
N PHE A 421 -10.13 1.80 -10.99
CA PHE A 421 -9.95 2.70 -12.13
C PHE A 421 -9.73 4.14 -11.67
N ASN A 422 -10.57 4.61 -10.74
CA ASN A 422 -10.48 5.94 -10.16
C ASN A 422 -9.11 6.18 -9.48
N ILE A 423 -8.42 5.12 -9.06
CA ILE A 423 -7.05 5.17 -8.52
C ILE A 423 -6.00 5.09 -9.63
N GLU A 424 -6.10 4.14 -10.58
CA GLU A 424 -5.08 3.95 -11.63
C GLU A 424 -4.98 5.16 -12.60
N TYR A 425 -6.09 5.88 -12.77
CA TYR A 425 -6.26 7.00 -13.70
C TYR A 425 -6.53 8.34 -12.99
N TRP A 426 -6.19 8.43 -11.70
CA TRP A 426 -6.31 9.68 -10.95
C TRP A 426 -5.48 10.81 -11.57
#